data_AF-A0A382SL98-F1
#
_entry.id   AF-A0A382SL98-F1
#
_cell.length_a   1.000
_cell.length_b   1.000
_cell.length_c   1.000
_cell.angle_alpha   90.00
_cell.angle_beta   90.00
_cell.angle_gamma   90.00
#
_symmetry.space_group_name_H-M   'P 1'
#
loop_
_entity.id
_entity.type
_entity.pdbx_description
1 polymer ?
#
loop_
_entity_poly.entity_id
_entity_poly.type
_entity_poly.pdbx_seq_one_letter_code
_entity_poly.pdbx_strand_id
1 'polypeptide(L)'
;MANEKNWVKILINELGLPSTADFCRKTDLGRGLVDKLSAGDNQPRFDTLKKIKNAFPQTNMNWLISGLGEVVVDVKDDNEVKLLEQYRLKIKTEGNQRLVEKFSVSVDYFVQDHWEMDELENNATAQDVKDQDLMFFRMQLLLLQYRRRLVSDLLLQVPKSGTLLTGPITGLKEKYSDLLDHLNNEISKTVKLVT
;
A
#
# COMPACT_ATOMS: atom_id res chain seq x y z
N MET A 1 -18.90 -13.99 29.12
CA MET A 1 -17.64 -13.93 28.35
C MET A 1 -16.66 -13.13 29.18
N ALA A 2 -15.67 -13.81 29.75
CA ALA A 2 -14.82 -13.26 30.80
C ALA A 2 -13.82 -12.26 30.20
N ASN A 3 -13.78 -11.06 30.76
CA ASN A 3 -12.68 -10.15 30.54
C ASN A 3 -11.38 -10.89 30.90
N GLU A 4 -10.43 -10.92 29.96
CA GLU A 4 -9.18 -10.20 30.15
C GLU A 4 -8.58 -10.21 31.57
N LYS A 5 -8.53 -11.36 32.27
CA LYS A 5 -7.96 -11.38 33.62
C LYS A 5 -6.47 -11.03 33.65
N ASN A 6 -5.83 -10.88 32.49
CA ASN A 6 -4.50 -10.29 32.40
C ASN A 6 -4.19 -9.74 30.99
N TRP A 7 -4.88 -8.68 30.55
CA TRP A 7 -4.59 -8.04 29.25
C TRP A 7 -3.12 -7.61 29.14
N VAL A 8 -2.48 -7.23 30.25
CA VAL A 8 -1.06 -6.87 30.28
C VAL A 8 -0.19 -8.06 29.83
N LYS A 9 -0.43 -9.27 30.32
CA LYS A 9 0.29 -10.47 29.88
C LYS A 9 0.05 -10.78 28.41
N ILE A 10 -1.19 -10.63 27.94
CA ILE A 10 -1.53 -10.82 26.52
C ILE A 10 -0.72 -9.84 25.68
N LEU A 11 -0.72 -8.55 26.04
CA LEU A 11 0.04 -7.53 25.35
C LEU A 11 1.55 -7.80 25.36
N ILE A 12 2.13 -8.19 26.50
CA ILE A 12 3.56 -8.54 26.60
C ILE A 12 3.92 -9.66 25.63
N ASN A 13 3.08 -10.69 25.55
CA ASN A 13 3.29 -11.83 24.66
C ASN A 13 3.19 -11.41 23.18
N GLU A 14 2.16 -10.65 22.82
CA GLU A 14 1.95 -10.17 21.45
C GLU A 14 3.04 -9.19 20.98
N LEU A 15 3.62 -8.42 21.91
CA LEU A 15 4.77 -7.55 21.65
C LEU A 15 6.11 -8.32 21.60
N GLY A 16 6.10 -9.64 21.86
CA GLY A 16 7.31 -10.47 21.90
C GLY A 16 8.29 -10.07 23.00
N LEU A 17 7.79 -9.48 24.10
CA LEU A 17 8.64 -9.01 25.18
C LEU A 17 9.04 -10.16 26.11
N PRO A 18 10.30 -10.23 26.56
CA PRO A 18 10.76 -11.35 27.36
C PRO A 18 10.26 -11.32 28.81
N SER A 19 9.85 -10.16 29.33
CA SER A 19 9.34 -10.06 30.69
C SER A 19 8.45 -8.83 30.96
N THR A 20 7.70 -8.87 32.06
CA THR A 20 7.00 -7.70 32.60
C THR A 20 7.95 -6.57 33.02
N ALA A 21 9.20 -6.88 33.39
CA ALA A 21 10.19 -5.85 33.72
C ALA A 21 10.60 -5.06 32.46
N ASP A 22 10.71 -5.72 31.30
CA ASP A 22 10.95 -5.06 30.01
C ASP A 22 9.80 -4.14 29.62
N PHE A 23 8.56 -4.60 29.83
CA PHE A 23 7.38 -3.79 29.63
C PHE A 23 7.39 -2.54 30.52
N CYS A 24 7.63 -2.69 31.83
CA CYS A 24 7.76 -1.57 32.76
C CYS A 24 8.84 -0.57 32.33
N ARG A 25 10.03 -1.07 31.92
CA ARG A 25 11.15 -0.22 31.47
C ARG A 25 10.81 0.58 30.21
N LYS A 26 10.21 -0.05 29.20
CA LYS A 26 9.87 0.62 27.94
C LYS A 26 8.73 1.63 28.08
N THR A 27 7.77 1.35 28.97
CA THR A 27 6.58 2.19 29.17
C THR A 27 6.76 3.25 30.26
N ASP A 28 7.82 3.21 31.05
CA ASP A 28 7.97 4.02 32.25
C ASP A 28 6.77 3.89 33.21
N LEU A 29 6.27 2.65 33.36
CA LEU A 29 5.21 2.29 34.30
C LEU A 29 5.80 1.55 35.49
N GLY A 30 5.44 2.00 36.69
CA GLY A 30 5.86 1.35 37.93
C GLY A 30 5.32 -0.08 38.04
N ARG A 31 6.14 -1.00 38.53
CA ARG A 31 5.79 -2.44 38.61
C ARG A 31 4.49 -2.70 39.36
N GLY A 32 4.28 -2.03 40.50
CA GLY A 32 3.06 -2.18 41.29
C GLY A 32 1.79 -1.68 40.59
N LEU A 33 1.89 -0.74 39.65
CA LEU A 33 0.76 -0.35 38.80
C LEU A 33 0.47 -1.45 37.77
N VAL A 34 1.50 -1.96 37.12
CA VAL A 34 1.38 -3.03 36.12
C VAL A 34 0.81 -4.31 36.73
N ASP A 35 1.20 -4.65 37.96
CA ASP A 35 0.66 -5.82 38.68
C ASP A 35 -0.85 -5.64 39.00
N LYS A 36 -1.30 -4.43 39.35
CA LYS A 36 -2.73 -4.12 39.56
C LYS A 36 -3.54 -4.19 38.26
N LEU A 37 -3.00 -3.68 37.15
CA LEU A 37 -3.62 -3.79 35.83
C LEU A 37 -3.73 -5.26 35.39
N SER A 38 -2.70 -6.04 35.70
CA SER A 38 -2.62 -7.48 35.46
C SER A 38 -3.60 -8.30 36.30
N ALA A 39 -4.09 -7.76 37.42
CA ALA A 39 -5.07 -8.40 38.29
C ALA A 39 -6.52 -8.13 37.85
N GLY A 40 -6.74 -7.19 36.92
CA GLY A 40 -8.06 -6.76 36.49
C GLY A 40 -8.75 -5.80 37.45
N ASP A 41 -8.04 -5.31 38.47
CA ASP A 41 -8.60 -4.49 39.55
C ASP A 41 -8.84 -3.03 39.13
N ASN A 42 -8.29 -2.58 38.01
CA ASN A 42 -8.46 -1.20 37.51
C ASN A 42 -8.37 -1.14 35.97
N GLN A 43 -9.28 -0.38 35.36
CA GLN A 43 -9.09 0.07 33.98
C GLN A 43 -7.90 1.05 33.92
N PRO A 44 -7.01 0.94 32.92
CA PRO A 44 -5.89 1.85 32.77
C PRO A 44 -6.38 3.29 32.57
N ARG A 45 -5.74 4.24 33.26
CA ARG A 45 -6.01 5.67 33.05
C ARG A 45 -5.50 6.12 31.69
N PHE A 46 -6.01 7.23 31.18
CA PHE A 46 -5.57 7.81 29.91
C PHE A 46 -4.05 8.02 29.84
N ASP A 47 -3.41 8.49 30.92
CA ASP A 47 -1.95 8.65 30.96
C ASP A 47 -1.20 7.31 30.82
N THR A 48 -1.70 6.25 31.48
CA THR A 48 -1.18 4.89 31.34
C THR A 48 -1.30 4.40 29.90
N LEU A 49 -2.46 4.61 29.27
CA LEU A 49 -2.68 4.26 27.87
C LEU A 49 -1.72 5.02 26.94
N LYS A 50 -1.52 6.32 27.18
CA LYS A 50 -0.59 7.15 26.40
C LYS A 50 0.85 6.66 26.51
N LYS A 51 1.31 6.33 27.73
CA LYS A 51 2.64 5.74 27.95
C LYS A 51 2.83 4.43 27.20
N ILE A 52 1.83 3.54 27.23
CA ILE A 52 1.85 2.27 26.50
C ILE A 52 1.89 2.52 24.98
N LYS A 53 1.01 3.38 24.46
CA LYS A 53 0.94 3.69 23.02
C LYS A 53 2.21 4.35 22.50
N ASN A 54 2.84 5.22 23.28
CA ASN A 54 4.11 5.86 22.91
C ASN A 54 5.27 4.86 22.90
N ALA A 55 5.32 3.95 23.86
CA ALA A 55 6.36 2.92 23.93
C ALA A 55 6.18 1.81 22.87
N PHE A 56 4.93 1.54 22.50
CA PHE A 56 4.54 0.49 21.57
C PHE A 56 3.48 1.02 20.59
N PRO A 57 3.90 1.77 19.55
CA PRO A 57 2.99 2.38 18.58
C PRO A 57 2.07 1.37 17.88
N GLN A 58 2.48 0.09 17.79
CA GLN A 58 1.66 -0.99 17.24
C GLN A 58 0.50 -1.40 18.15
N THR A 59 0.48 -1.00 19.42
CA THR A 59 -0.60 -1.41 20.32
C THR A 59 -1.93 -0.77 19.89
N ASN A 60 -2.96 -1.59 19.78
CA ASN A 60 -4.30 -1.14 19.41
C ASN A 60 -4.98 -0.47 20.61
N MET A 61 -5.27 0.83 20.49
CA MET A 61 -5.96 1.58 21.54
C MET A 61 -7.38 1.10 21.79
N ASN A 62 -8.10 0.64 20.75
CA ASN A 62 -9.45 0.11 20.93
C ASN A 62 -9.45 -1.18 21.75
N TRP A 63 -8.46 -2.05 21.50
CA TRP A 63 -8.26 -3.26 22.29
C TRP A 63 -7.88 -2.93 23.73
N LEU A 64 -6.97 -1.98 23.97
CA LEU A 64 -6.60 -1.56 25.33
C LEU A 64 -7.78 -1.00 26.16
N ILE A 65 -8.75 -0.37 25.52
CA ILE A 65 -9.88 0.29 26.18
C ILE A 65 -11.07 -0.67 26.38
N SER A 66 -11.34 -1.52 25.38
CA SER A 66 -12.58 -2.29 25.30
C SER A 66 -12.39 -3.81 25.23
N GLY A 67 -11.17 -4.27 25.03
CA GLY A 67 -10.84 -5.67 24.75
C GLY A 67 -11.25 -6.15 23.36
N LEU A 68 -11.73 -5.25 22.50
CA LEU A 68 -12.22 -5.58 21.17
C LEU A 68 -11.17 -5.29 20.09
N GLY A 69 -11.07 -6.22 19.14
CA GLY A 69 -10.14 -6.14 18.01
C GLY A 69 -8.80 -6.83 18.26
N GLU A 70 -7.86 -6.64 17.35
CA GLU A 70 -6.50 -7.20 17.45
C GLU A 70 -5.67 -6.43 18.49
N VAL A 71 -4.75 -7.12 19.17
CA VAL A 71 -3.92 -6.56 20.24
C VAL A 71 -2.91 -5.56 19.68
N VAL A 72 -2.30 -5.92 18.55
CA VAL A 72 -1.39 -5.08 17.78
C VAL A 72 -2.02 -4.79 16.42
N VAL A 73 -1.72 -3.61 15.88
CA VAL A 73 -2.10 -3.16 14.56
C VAL A 73 -0.86 -2.70 13.82
N ASP A 74 -0.94 -2.77 12.50
CA ASP A 74 0.10 -2.23 11.63
C ASP A 74 0.27 -0.72 11.87
N VAL A 75 1.52 -0.32 12.14
CA VAL A 75 1.87 1.08 12.41
C VAL A 75 2.19 1.73 11.09
N LYS A 76 1.27 2.56 10.65
CA LYS A 76 1.48 3.34 9.44
C LYS A 76 2.55 4.40 9.70
N ASP A 77 3.55 4.44 8.85
CA ASP A 77 4.53 5.52 8.88
C ASP A 77 3.92 6.85 8.38
N ASP A 78 4.66 7.95 8.56
CA ASP A 78 4.19 9.28 8.16
C ASP A 78 3.87 9.39 6.65
N ASN A 79 4.58 8.64 5.81
CA ASN A 79 4.34 8.62 4.36
C ASN A 79 3.08 7.83 4.03
N GLU A 80 2.86 6.68 4.67
CA GLU A 80 1.63 5.88 4.51
C GLU A 80 0.40 6.67 4.96
N VAL A 81 0.50 7.36 6.11
CA VAL A 81 -0.57 8.25 6.59
C VAL A 81 -0.84 9.35 5.57
N LYS A 82 0.20 10.03 5.08
CA LYS A 82 0.09 11.09 4.08
C LYS A 82 -0.50 10.60 2.77
N LEU A 83 -0.12 9.41 2.29
CA LEU A 83 -0.67 8.80 1.07
C LEU A 83 -2.16 8.49 1.23
N LEU A 84 -2.56 7.94 2.38
CA LEU A 84 -3.97 7.69 2.68
C LEU A 84 -4.79 8.97 2.77
N GLU A 85 -4.24 10.03 3.36
CA GLU A 85 -4.87 11.35 3.40
C GLU A 85 -5.02 11.92 2.00
N GLN A 86 -3.98 11.86 1.17
CA GLN A 86 -4.05 12.31 -0.22
C GLN A 86 -5.09 11.54 -1.04
N TYR A 87 -5.11 10.21 -0.92
CA TYR A 87 -6.14 9.37 -1.55
C TYR A 87 -7.54 9.80 -1.11
N ARG A 88 -7.77 9.96 0.20
CA ARG A 88 -9.09 10.36 0.73
C ARG A 88 -9.50 11.72 0.21
N LEU A 89 -8.61 12.72 0.28
CA LEU A 89 -8.91 14.10 -0.07
C LEU A 89 -9.08 14.33 -1.58
N LYS A 90 -8.23 13.71 -2.40
CA LYS A 90 -8.13 14.01 -3.84
C LYS A 90 -8.79 12.99 -4.76
N ILE A 91 -8.94 11.74 -4.31
CA ILE A 91 -9.46 10.65 -5.15
C ILE A 91 -10.82 10.18 -4.63
N LYS A 92 -10.92 9.84 -3.34
CA LYS A 92 -12.15 9.29 -2.76
C LYS A 92 -13.29 10.32 -2.73
N THR A 93 -12.99 11.58 -2.39
CA THR A 93 -13.98 12.67 -2.31
C THR A 93 -14.70 12.91 -3.64
N GLU A 94 -14.04 12.67 -4.78
CA GLU A 94 -14.65 12.81 -6.11
C GLU A 94 -15.83 11.85 -6.33
N GLY A 95 -15.90 10.75 -5.57
CA GLY A 95 -16.99 9.77 -5.65
C GLY A 95 -17.10 9.04 -7.00
N ASN A 96 -16.12 9.20 -7.88
CA ASN A 96 -16.11 8.62 -9.22
C ASN A 96 -15.30 7.33 -9.24
N GLN A 97 -16.01 6.19 -9.31
CA GLN A 97 -15.41 4.86 -9.34
C GLN A 97 -14.37 4.69 -10.47
N ARG A 98 -14.61 5.30 -11.64
CA ARG A 98 -13.68 5.24 -12.76
C ARG A 98 -12.37 5.97 -12.46
N LEU A 99 -12.42 7.08 -11.71
CA LEU A 99 -11.20 7.78 -11.29
C LEU A 99 -10.42 6.96 -10.26
N VAL A 100 -11.12 6.25 -9.37
CA VAL A 100 -10.48 5.33 -8.40
C VAL A 100 -9.74 4.21 -9.13
N GLU A 101 -10.40 3.55 -10.08
CA GLU A 101 -9.80 2.46 -10.88
C GLU A 101 -8.60 2.93 -11.71
N LYS A 102 -8.72 4.08 -12.37
CA LYS A 102 -7.62 4.69 -13.11
C LYS A 102 -6.43 5.06 -12.21
N PHE A 103 -6.71 5.53 -10.99
CA PHE A 103 -5.67 5.80 -10.00
C PHE A 103 -4.96 4.50 -9.59
N SER A 104 -5.70 3.43 -9.31
CA SER A 104 -5.13 2.11 -9.02
C SER A 104 -4.21 1.61 -10.14
N VAL A 105 -4.63 1.67 -11.40
CA VAL A 105 -3.78 1.31 -12.55
C VAL A 105 -2.49 2.13 -12.58
N SER A 106 -2.55 3.42 -12.23
CA SER A 106 -1.37 4.28 -12.20
C SER A 106 -0.40 3.89 -11.07
N VAL A 107 -0.92 3.44 -9.93
CA VAL A 107 -0.12 2.93 -8.81
C VAL A 107 0.54 1.60 -9.17
N ASP A 108 -0.20 0.69 -9.81
CA ASP A 108 0.28 -0.64 -10.20
C ASP A 108 1.52 -0.57 -11.10
N TYR A 109 1.57 0.40 -12.01
CA TYR A 109 2.70 0.61 -12.92
C TYR A 109 3.75 1.59 -12.42
N PHE A 110 3.54 2.33 -11.32
CA PHE A 110 4.42 3.44 -10.94
C PHE A 110 5.88 3.03 -10.79
N VAL A 111 6.12 1.92 -10.07
CA VAL A 111 7.47 1.41 -9.82
C VAL A 111 8.07 0.78 -11.09
N GLN A 112 7.24 0.07 -11.86
CA GLN A 112 7.68 -0.54 -13.12
C GLN A 112 8.10 0.54 -14.14
N ASP A 113 7.28 1.58 -14.32
CA ASP A 113 7.56 2.69 -15.23
C ASP A 113 8.91 3.37 -14.89
N HIS A 114 9.18 3.53 -13.58
CA HIS A 114 10.43 4.10 -13.09
C HIS A 114 11.64 3.23 -13.42
N TRP A 115 11.58 1.92 -13.13
CA TRP A 115 12.68 1.02 -13.42
C TRP A 115 12.95 0.81 -14.90
N GLU A 116 11.91 0.82 -15.74
CA GLU A 116 12.08 0.79 -17.20
C GLU A 116 12.84 2.02 -17.71
N MET A 117 12.60 3.19 -17.12
CA MET A 117 13.36 4.40 -17.45
C MET A 117 14.81 4.29 -16.97
N ASP A 118 15.04 3.83 -15.74
CA ASP A 118 16.41 3.61 -15.22
C ASP A 118 17.18 2.59 -16.08
N GLU A 119 16.51 1.52 -16.51
CA GLU A 119 17.10 0.50 -17.39
C GLU A 119 17.45 1.09 -18.76
N LEU A 120 16.58 1.93 -19.35
CA LEU A 120 16.87 2.65 -20.58
C LEU A 120 18.12 3.52 -20.45
N GLU A 121 18.24 4.32 -19.38
CA GLU A 121 19.39 5.20 -19.12
C GLU A 121 20.69 4.40 -18.95
N ASN A 122 20.63 3.29 -18.21
CA ASN A 122 21.77 2.40 -18.01
C ASN A 122 22.22 1.76 -19.33
N ASN A 123 21.27 1.27 -20.14
CA ASN A 123 21.57 0.68 -21.45
C ASN A 123 22.16 1.70 -22.42
N ALA A 124 21.63 2.92 -22.43
CA ALA A 124 22.15 4.02 -23.23
C ALA A 124 23.58 4.40 -22.84
N THR A 125 23.86 4.46 -21.54
CA THR A 125 25.21 4.70 -21.02
C THR A 125 26.18 3.60 -21.44
N ALA A 126 25.76 2.34 -21.34
CA ALA A 126 26.60 1.19 -21.73
C ALA A 126 26.89 1.14 -23.24
N GLN A 127 25.99 1.66 -24.07
CA GLN A 127 26.11 1.68 -25.53
C GLN A 127 26.66 3.02 -26.07
N ASP A 128 27.06 3.96 -25.20
CA ASP A 128 27.53 5.31 -25.57
C ASP A 128 26.54 6.06 -26.50
N VAL A 129 25.23 5.92 -26.22
CA VAL A 129 24.19 6.59 -26.99
C VAL A 129 24.23 8.09 -26.71
N LYS A 130 24.22 8.89 -27.77
CA LYS A 130 24.21 10.35 -27.66
C LYS A 130 22.90 10.84 -27.05
N ASP A 131 22.97 11.88 -26.24
CA ASP A 131 21.80 12.43 -25.54
C ASP A 131 20.65 12.82 -26.48
N GLN A 132 20.96 13.35 -27.68
CA GLN A 132 19.96 13.67 -28.69
C GLN A 132 19.19 12.42 -29.16
N ASP A 133 19.87 11.30 -29.37
CA ASP A 133 19.25 10.05 -29.78
C ASP A 133 18.49 9.42 -28.59
N LEU A 134 19.06 9.47 -27.40
CA LEU A 134 18.44 9.02 -26.16
C LEU A 134 17.13 9.77 -25.85
N MET A 135 17.05 11.07 -26.16
CA MET A 135 15.82 11.85 -26.01
C MET A 135 14.65 11.23 -26.78
N PHE A 136 14.89 10.68 -27.99
CA PHE A 136 13.83 10.00 -28.74
C PHE A 136 13.35 8.74 -28.03
N PHE A 137 14.27 7.93 -27.49
CA PHE A 137 13.90 6.74 -26.72
C PHE A 137 13.15 7.09 -25.43
N ARG A 138 13.56 8.14 -24.71
CA ARG A 138 12.84 8.64 -23.51
C ARG A 138 11.41 9.02 -23.85
N MET A 139 11.21 9.81 -24.92
CA MET A 139 9.88 10.23 -25.37
C MET A 139 9.02 9.03 -25.80
N GLN A 140 9.62 8.08 -26.53
CA GLN A 140 8.94 6.86 -26.96
C GLN A 140 8.53 6.01 -25.76
N LEU A 141 9.42 5.80 -24.78
CA LEU A 141 9.14 5.03 -23.58
C LEU A 141 7.99 5.64 -22.78
N LEU A 142 8.03 6.95 -22.54
CA LEU A 142 6.96 7.67 -21.83
C LEU A 142 5.61 7.52 -22.54
N LEU A 143 5.59 7.62 -23.88
CA LEU A 143 4.38 7.43 -24.68
C LEU A 143 3.85 6.00 -24.57
N LEU A 144 4.73 5.00 -24.65
CA LEU A 144 4.35 3.60 -24.55
C LEU A 144 3.81 3.24 -23.16
N GLN A 145 4.47 3.69 -22.09
CA GLN A 145 4.01 3.53 -20.70
C GLN A 145 2.66 4.22 -20.46
N TYR A 146 2.47 5.42 -21.01
CA TYR A 146 1.17 6.10 -20.97
C TYR A 146 0.08 5.27 -21.68
N ARG A 147 0.35 4.76 -22.88
CA ARG A 147 -0.59 3.91 -23.62
C ARG A 147 -0.88 2.60 -22.88
N ARG A 148 0.12 1.98 -22.25
CA ARG A 148 -0.05 0.77 -21.43
C ARG A 148 -1.06 0.99 -20.31
N ARG A 149 -0.93 2.11 -19.58
CA ARG A 149 -1.87 2.48 -18.52
C ARG A 149 -3.27 2.74 -19.05
N LEU A 150 -3.42 3.42 -20.19
CA LEU A 150 -4.73 3.62 -20.83
C LEU A 150 -5.39 2.29 -21.22
N VAL A 151 -4.64 1.38 -21.84
CA VAL A 151 -5.18 0.08 -22.27
C VAL A 151 -5.55 -0.78 -21.07
N SER A 152 -4.75 -0.74 -20.00
CA SER A 152 -5.06 -1.44 -18.73
C SER A 152 -6.34 -0.90 -18.08
N ASP A 153 -6.53 0.42 -18.07
CA ASP A 153 -7.78 1.07 -17.61
C ASP A 153 -8.99 0.63 -18.47
N LEU A 154 -8.84 0.60 -19.79
CA LEU A 154 -9.90 0.12 -20.69
C LEU A 154 -10.22 -1.37 -20.48
N LEU A 155 -9.21 -2.19 -20.21
CA LEU A 155 -9.37 -3.62 -19.96
C LEU A 155 -10.19 -3.88 -18.68
N LEU A 156 -9.97 -3.10 -17.62
CA LEU A 156 -10.78 -3.16 -16.39
C LEU A 156 -12.24 -2.77 -16.63
N GLN A 157 -12.48 -1.87 -17.58
CA GLN A 157 -13.81 -1.38 -17.93
C GLN A 157 -14.59 -2.33 -18.86
N VAL A 158 -13.97 -3.41 -19.37
CA VAL A 158 -14.68 -4.37 -20.23
C VAL A 158 -15.79 -5.06 -19.42
N PRO A 159 -17.07 -4.95 -19.83
CA PRO A 159 -18.15 -5.59 -19.11
C PRO A 159 -18.01 -7.11 -19.11
N LYS A 160 -18.29 -7.75 -17.97
CA LYS A 160 -18.21 -9.22 -17.82
C LYS A 160 -19.18 -9.98 -18.72
N SER A 161 -20.26 -9.33 -19.13
CA SER A 161 -21.27 -9.88 -20.04
C SER A 161 -21.86 -8.77 -20.90
N GLY A 162 -22.39 -9.16 -22.06
CA GLY A 162 -23.22 -8.28 -22.85
C GLY A 162 -24.45 -7.78 -22.09
N THR A 163 -24.97 -6.62 -22.48
CA THR A 163 -26.29 -6.15 -22.06
C THR A 163 -27.33 -6.49 -23.11
N LEU A 164 -28.62 -6.42 -22.75
CA LEU A 164 -29.73 -6.55 -23.71
C LEU A 164 -29.63 -5.55 -24.88
N LEU A 165 -28.99 -4.40 -24.67
CA LEU A 165 -28.83 -3.35 -25.68
C LEU A 165 -27.59 -3.55 -26.58
N THR A 166 -26.52 -4.12 -26.03
CA THR A 166 -25.23 -4.25 -26.73
C THR A 166 -24.98 -5.64 -27.31
N GLY A 167 -25.80 -6.64 -26.95
CA GLY A 167 -25.53 -8.04 -27.27
C GLY A 167 -24.24 -8.56 -26.60
N PRO A 168 -23.84 -9.82 -26.89
CA PRO A 168 -22.61 -10.41 -26.37
C PRO A 168 -21.37 -9.62 -26.80
N ILE A 169 -20.59 -9.13 -25.83
CA ILE A 169 -19.32 -8.44 -26.07
C ILE A 169 -18.26 -9.52 -26.27
N THR A 170 -18.04 -9.93 -27.51
CA THR A 170 -17.08 -10.99 -27.85
C THR A 170 -15.81 -10.37 -28.42
N GLY A 171 -14.62 -10.78 -27.97
CA GLY A 171 -13.34 -10.38 -28.57
C GLY A 171 -12.77 -9.04 -28.09
N LEU A 172 -13.53 -8.21 -27.36
CA LEU A 172 -13.05 -6.88 -26.92
C LEU A 172 -11.99 -7.00 -25.82
N LYS A 173 -12.16 -7.94 -24.89
CA LYS A 173 -11.19 -8.20 -23.82
C LYS A 173 -9.88 -8.72 -24.41
N GLU A 174 -9.99 -9.68 -25.33
CA GLU A 174 -8.87 -10.27 -26.07
C GLU A 174 -8.11 -9.17 -26.82
N LYS A 175 -8.81 -8.31 -27.56
CA LYS A 175 -8.20 -7.18 -28.28
C LYS A 175 -7.38 -6.25 -27.37
N TYR A 176 -7.90 -5.90 -26.19
CA TYR A 176 -7.16 -5.05 -25.26
C TYR A 176 -6.00 -5.79 -24.58
N SER A 177 -6.14 -7.09 -24.32
CA SER A 177 -5.06 -7.94 -23.83
C SER A 177 -3.91 -8.02 -24.86
N ASP A 178 -4.23 -8.32 -26.11
CA ASP A 178 -3.24 -8.41 -27.20
C ASP A 178 -2.51 -7.06 -27.39
N LEU A 179 -3.25 -5.95 -27.29
CA LEU A 179 -2.66 -4.62 -27.37
C LEU A 179 -1.75 -4.32 -26.17
N LEU A 180 -2.11 -4.78 -24.98
CA LEU A 180 -1.29 -4.65 -23.77
C LEU A 180 0.02 -5.43 -23.92
N ASP A 181 -0.05 -6.66 -24.41
CA ASP A 181 1.12 -7.50 -24.67
C ASP A 181 2.03 -6.88 -25.74
N HIS A 182 1.45 -6.36 -26.82
CA HIS A 182 2.19 -5.61 -27.82
C HIS A 182 2.92 -4.40 -27.22
N LEU A 183 2.24 -3.59 -26.40
CA LEU A 183 2.84 -2.43 -25.74
C LEU A 183 3.98 -2.83 -24.81
N ASN A 184 3.83 -3.89 -24.02
CA ASN A 184 4.90 -4.40 -23.15
C ASN A 184 6.12 -4.86 -23.97
N ASN A 185 5.91 -5.50 -25.10
CA ASN A 185 7.00 -5.90 -26.00
C ASN A 185 7.71 -4.68 -26.59
N GLU A 186 6.97 -3.66 -27.04
CA GLU A 186 7.57 -2.42 -27.56
C GLU A 186 8.33 -1.66 -26.48
N ILE A 187 7.81 -1.60 -25.25
CA ILE A 187 8.52 -1.03 -24.09
C ILE A 187 9.84 -1.78 -23.89
N SER A 188 9.83 -3.12 -23.87
CA SER A 188 11.06 -3.89 -23.68
C SER A 188 12.09 -3.64 -24.79
N LYS A 189 11.65 -3.50 -26.05
CA LYS A 189 12.54 -3.16 -27.16
C LYS A 189 13.14 -1.76 -26.99
N THR A 190 12.30 -0.76 -26.67
CA THR A 190 12.73 0.62 -26.44
C THR A 190 13.76 0.69 -25.31
N VAL A 191 13.49 0.05 -24.17
CA VAL A 191 14.41 -0.02 -23.01
C VAL A 191 15.74 -0.66 -23.38
N LYS A 192 15.73 -1.71 -24.21
CA LYS A 192 16.94 -2.40 -24.68
C LYS A 192 17.63 -1.72 -25.87
N LEU A 193 17.08 -0.61 -26.36
CA LEU A 193 17.56 0.11 -27.55
C LEU A 193 17.58 -0.76 -28.81
N VAL A 194 16.66 -1.72 -28.90
CA VAL A 194 16.50 -2.59 -30.08
C VAL A 194 15.48 -1.95 -31.01
N THR A 195 15.91 -1.62 -32.23
CA THR A 195 15.06 -1.13 -33.32
C THR A 195 14.43 -2.26 -34.13
#